data_AF-X7EI87-F1
#
_entry.id   AF-X7EI87-F1
#
_cell.length_a   1.000
_cell.length_b   1.000
_cell.length_c   1.000
_cell.angle_alpha   90.00
_cell.angle_beta   90.00
_cell.angle_gamma   90.00
#
_symmetry.space_group_name_H-M   'P 1'
#
loop_
_entity.id
_entity.type
_entity.pdbx_description
1 polymer ?
#
loop_
_entity_poly.entity_id
_entity_poly.type
_entity_poly.pdbx_seq_one_letter_code
_entity_poly.pdbx_strand_id
1 'polypeptide(L)' 'MSTYDQLRHFADSWMLIAMFLFFAGVCIRAYLPRMREAHAEAASVVFRNEEPVDAASPAADHPERQEP' A
#
# COMPACT_ATOMS: atom_id res chain seq x y z
N MET A 1 -14.68 17.67 49.17
CA MET A 1 -13.97 16.80 48.22
C MET A 1 -12.48 17.08 48.37
N SER A 2 -11.67 16.05 48.62
CA SER A 2 -10.23 16.19 48.90
C SER A 2 -9.43 16.25 47.59
N THR A 3 -8.28 16.94 47.57
CA THR A 3 -7.34 16.98 46.43
C THR A 3 -6.96 15.59 45.93
N TYR A 4 -6.93 14.60 46.84
CA TYR A 4 -6.67 13.20 46.51
C TYR A 4 -7.71 12.58 45.58
N ASP A 5 -9.00 12.91 45.76
CA ASP A 5 -10.05 12.43 44.85
C ASP A 5 -9.85 12.97 43.44
N GLN A 6 -9.47 14.25 43.30
CA GLN A 6 -9.22 14.84 41.97
C GLN A 6 -8.08 14.14 41.24
N LEU A 7 -6.96 13.86 41.91
CA LEU A 7 -5.85 13.10 41.32
C LEU A 7 -6.25 11.66 40.97
N ARG A 8 -7.04 10.99 41.83
CA ARG A 8 -7.47 9.62 41.61
C ARG A 8 -8.45 9.50 40.43
N HIS A 9 -9.41 10.40 40.35
CA HIS A 9 -10.34 10.48 39.23
C HIS A 9 -9.63 10.80 37.91
N PHE A 10 -8.58 11.63 37.94
CA PHE A 10 -7.72 11.87 36.78
C PHE A 10 -6.95 10.61 36.35
N ALA A 11 -6.35 9.88 37.30
CA ALA A 11 -5.61 8.65 37.02
C ALA A 11 -6.49 7.53 36.43
N ASP A 12 -7.68 7.30 36.98
CA ASP A 12 -8.59 6.25 36.48
C ASP A 12 -9.17 6.59 35.10
N SER A 13 -9.45 7.88 34.81
CA SER A 13 -10.01 8.29 33.51
C SER A 13 -9.03 8.17 32.35
N TRP A 14 -7.72 8.32 32.61
CA TRP A 14 -6.69 8.23 31.57
C TRP A 14 -6.58 6.82 30.97
N MET A 15 -6.74 5.78 31.79
CA MET A 15 -6.70 4.39 31.31
C MET A 15 -7.89 4.08 30.39
N LEU A 16 -9.08 4.57 30.73
CA LEU A 16 -10.27 4.42 29.89
C LEU A 16 -10.10 5.12 28.54
N ILE A 17 -9.54 6.34 28.53
CA ILE A 17 -9.24 7.07 27.30
C ILE A 17 -8.16 6.34 26.47
N ALA A 18 -7.11 5.83 27.11
CA ALA A 18 -6.05 5.11 26.41
C ALA A 18 -6.60 3.87 25.68
N MET A 19 -7.46 3.08 26.33
CA MET A 19 -8.09 1.91 25.72
C MET A 19 -9.05 2.31 24.58
N PHE A 20 -9.82 3.38 24.77
CA PHE A 20 -10.71 3.90 23.73
C PHE A 20 -9.95 4.41 22.50
N LEU A 21 -8.87 5.18 22.71
CA LEU A 21 -8.02 5.68 21.61
C LEU A 21 -7.28 4.55 20.90
N PHE A 22 -6.81 3.53 21.63
CA PHE A 22 -6.23 2.34 21.02
C PHE A 22 -7.23 1.65 20.10
N PHE A 23 -8.44 1.38 20.61
CA PHE A 23 -9.51 0.76 19.83
C PHE A 23 -9.90 1.61 18.62
N ALA A 24 -10.14 2.91 18.82
CA ALA A 24 -10.45 3.85 17.75
C ALA A 24 -9.32 3.91 16.71
N GLY A 25 -8.06 3.89 17.15
CA GLY A 25 -6.88 3.86 16.27
C GLY A 25 -6.83 2.59 15.41
N VAL A 26 -7.17 1.43 15.96
CA VAL A 26 -7.30 0.17 15.20
C VAL A 26 -8.47 0.25 14.23
N CYS A 27 -9.63 0.75 14.65
CA CYS A 27 -10.79 0.95 13.76
C CYS A 27 -10.45 1.89 12.61
N ILE A 28 -9.88 3.07 12.91
CA ILE A 28 -9.44 4.03 11.91
C ILE A 28 -8.45 3.38 10.96
N ARG A 29 -7.47 2.61 11.45
CA ARG A 29 -6.50 1.89 10.62
C ARG A 29 -7.12 0.78 9.78
N ALA A 30 -8.17 0.12 10.25
CA ALA A 30 -8.91 -0.89 9.50
C ALA A 30 -9.72 -0.26 8.35
N TYR A 31 -10.28 0.94 8.59
CA TYR A 31 -10.98 1.71 7.57
C TYR A 31 -10.05 2.55 6.68
N LEU A 32 -8.82 2.85 7.13
CA LEU A 32 -7.82 3.55 6.31
C LEU A 32 -7.27 2.56 5.27
N PRO A 33 -7.49 2.80 3.97
CA PRO A 33 -7.04 1.93 2.89
C PRO A 33 -5.55 2.13 2.62
N ARG A 34 -4.68 2.09 3.64
CA ARG A 34 -3.26 2.51 3.55
C ARG A 34 -2.35 1.56 2.76
N MET A 35 -2.90 0.56 2.07
CA MET A 35 -2.13 -0.37 1.20
C MET A 35 -2.90 -0.80 -0.05
N ARG A 36 -4.04 -0.16 -0.39
CA ARG A 36 -4.71 -0.50 -1.67
C ARG A 36 -3.85 -0.09 -2.87
N GLU A 37 -3.04 0.97 -2.75
CA GLU A 37 -2.12 1.41 -3.80
C GLU A 37 -0.91 0.47 -3.95
N ALA A 38 -0.30 0.01 -2.85
CA ALA A 38 0.84 -0.90 -2.91
C ALA A 38 0.50 -2.28 -3.51
N HIS A 39 -0.73 -2.78 -3.28
CA HIS A 39 -1.20 -4.00 -3.93
C HIS A 39 -1.56 -3.79 -5.42
N ALA A 40 -2.00 -2.58 -5.81
CA ALA A 40 -2.25 -2.24 -7.21
C ALA A 40 -0.94 -2.16 -8.01
N GLU A 41 0.13 -1.64 -7.41
CA GLU A 41 1.46 -1.57 -8.02
C GLU A 41 2.07 -2.97 -8.23
N ALA A 42 1.96 -3.87 -7.24
CA ALA A 42 2.45 -5.25 -7.34
C ALA A 42 1.72 -6.07 -8.43
N ALA A 43 0.44 -5.82 -8.68
CA ALA A 43 -0.32 -6.49 -9.74
C ALA A 43 0.15 -6.08 -11.15
N SER A 44 0.65 -4.85 -11.31
CA SER A 44 1.13 -4.35 -12.61
C SER A 44 2.48 -4.91 -13.05
N VAL A 45 3.24 -5.54 -12.14
CA VAL A 45 4.57 -6.14 -12.43
C VAL A 45 4.45 -7.39 -13.30
N VAL A 46 3.37 -8.18 -13.13
CA VAL A 46 3.13 -9.37 -13.95
C VAL A 46 2.81 -8.99 -15.39
N PHE A 47 1.96 -7.97 -15.60
CA PHE A 47 1.54 -7.48 -16.92
C PHE A 47 2.61 -6.69 -17.68
N ARG A 48 3.69 -6.26 -17.01
CA ARG A 48 4.79 -5.51 -17.66
C ARG A 48 5.83 -6.43 -18.33
N ASN A 49 5.77 -7.73 -18.09
CA ASN A 49 6.67 -8.72 -18.70
C ASN A 49 6.10 -9.37 -19.98
N GLU A 50 4.93 -8.95 -20.43
CA GLU A 50 4.29 -9.42 -21.67
C GLU A 50 4.38 -8.37 -22.79
N GLU A 51 5.49 -7.63 -22.84
CA GLU A 51 5.90 -6.98 -24.09
C GLU A 51 6.14 -8.10 -25.11
N PRO A 52 5.32 -8.23 -26.17
CA PRO A 52 5.54 -9.24 -27.18
C PRO A 52 6.83 -8.87 -27.90
N VAL A 53 7.91 -9.58 -27.59
CA VAL A 53 9.05 -9.70 -28.49
C VAL A 53 8.51 -10.40 -29.73
N ASP A 54 8.00 -9.61 -30.69
CA ASP A 54 7.63 -9.97 -32.08
C ASP A 54 6.19 -9.58 -32.46
N ALA A 55 5.92 -8.28 -32.64
CA ALA A 55 4.75 -7.87 -33.42
C ALA A 55 4.94 -6.61 -34.28
N ALA A 56 6.17 -6.10 -34.43
CA ALA A 56 6.46 -4.99 -35.32
C ALA A 56 7.92 -4.99 -35.82
N SER A 57 8.29 -5.99 -36.61
CA SER A 57 9.31 -5.74 -37.65
C SER A 57 8.85 -6.35 -38.98
N PRO A 58 7.88 -5.74 -39.66
CA PRO A 58 7.69 -5.96 -41.07
C PRO A 58 8.81 -5.23 -41.83
N ALA A 59 9.55 -5.96 -42.66
CA ALA A 59 10.48 -5.44 -43.66
C ALA A 59 11.80 -4.81 -43.16
N ALA A 60 12.81 -5.65 -43.02
CA ALA A 60 14.13 -5.32 -43.58
C ALA A 60 14.45 -6.37 -44.66
N ASP A 61 13.82 -6.15 -45.81
CA ASP A 61 14.32 -6.56 -47.11
C ASP A 61 15.78 -6.09 -47.23
N HIS A 62 16.74 -7.00 -47.04
CA HIS A 62 18.12 -6.79 -47.47
C HIS A 62 18.38 -7.72 -48.65
N PRO A 63 18.49 -7.18 -49.88
CA PRO A 63 18.81 -7.95 -51.06
C PRO A 63 20.29 -8.35 -51.03
N GLU A 64 20.67 -9.26 -51.92
CA GLU A 64 22.07 -9.51 -52.32
C GLU A 64 22.96 -10.31 -51.35
N ARG A 65 22.75 -11.63 -51.27
CA ARG A 65 23.89 -12.56 -51.20
C ARG A 65 24.59 -12.57 -52.55
N GLN A 66 25.48 -11.61 -52.78
CA GLN A 66 26.47 -11.65 -53.85
C GLN A 66 27.70 -12.43 -53.35
N GLU A 67 27.80 -13.68 -53.81
CA GLU A 67 29.06 -14.43 -53.81
C GLU A 67 29.82 -14.12 -55.10
N PRO A 68 31.12 -13.80 -54.97
CA PRO A 68 32.12 -14.46 -55.82
C PRO A 68 33.27 -15.12 -55.03
#